data_AF-A0A820D845-F1
#
_entry.id   AF-A0A820D845-F1
#
_cell.length_a   1.000
_cell.length_b   1.000
_cell.length_c   1.000
_cell.angle_alpha   90.00
_cell.angle_beta   90.00
_cell.angle_gamma   90.00
#
_symmetry.space_group_name_H-M   'P 1'
#
loop_
_entity.id
_entity.type
_entity.pdbx_description
1 polymer ?
#
loop_
_entity_poly.entity_id
_entity_poly.type
_entity_poly.pdbx_seq_one_letter_code
_entity_poly.pdbx_strand_id
1 'polypeptide(L)'
;CKALEIDRQRCDQAMISISFNGLDALFMYTQLLKEAVLEIEDDDAKSIKDLVTYCREQEDISEDQIKLIEREYRDHTPIWWYTAPYFMYSMLNRGLRQMDVDIILKMGFFIRHLHQHITELHREQQNSKAAMPSKFQVFRGQGLSMEAFEKMKKTKGGLMSFNNFLSTSRNREISFKSFARPAAFDANTVGILFIMNIDTAICTASSTPFVNVKNVGFFHDKEEEIIFSTHTIFRIDRIEHIEDKHTDRLWQVNLTLAGNQDDDFNKLTAHLREEHSWATGWARLGSILFKLGEPAKAEHLYQLLLETTSSDGDRANYNLLLGLVYKDIGEHSKAITFYERAIEIYKKMGPPSQLSLAASYNNIGLVYYTIGKYSKALSSHERSLEIKKIALPPNHPGFAQSYNNIGLVYNNMGEYSKALSSYERSLEIQKIALPPNHPDLAASYNNIGEVYRNMGEYSKALTYYEKDLKIILKALPPNHPDLASSYTNIGLVYDNMSEYSKALSSYERSLEIQKIALPPNHPDLASSYGNIGMLYERMGQYSKALSFLEQTRDIFKKSLPPTHPHVTKSQTDVERVKKKM
;
A
#
# COMPACT_ATOMS: atom_id res chain seq x y z
N CYS A 1 -2.80 31.25 -4.99
CA CYS A 1 -2.64 30.92 -6.43
C CYS A 1 -1.57 31.71 -7.17
N LYS A 2 -1.08 32.86 -6.72
CA LYS A 2 0.11 33.48 -7.35
C LYS A 2 1.40 32.64 -7.24
N ALA A 3 1.57 31.89 -6.16
CA ALA A 3 2.66 30.91 -6.03
C ALA A 3 2.55 29.79 -7.08
N LEU A 4 1.34 29.22 -7.22
CA LEU A 4 1.00 28.23 -8.25
C LEU A 4 1.22 28.76 -9.68
N GLU A 5 0.95 30.05 -9.92
CA GLU A 5 1.05 30.69 -11.25
C GLU A 5 2.50 30.82 -11.73
N ILE A 6 3.44 31.00 -10.79
CA ILE A 6 4.88 31.15 -11.07
C ILE A 6 5.54 29.77 -11.28
N ASP A 7 5.14 28.74 -10.53
CA ASP A 7 5.68 27.37 -10.68
C ASP A 7 5.25 26.65 -11.97
N ARG A 8 4.24 27.17 -12.67
CA ARG A 8 3.86 26.70 -14.00
C ARG A 8 5.00 26.82 -15.02
N GLN A 9 6.00 27.67 -14.78
CA GLN A 9 7.18 27.79 -15.64
C GLN A 9 8.21 26.67 -15.43
N ARG A 10 8.07 25.79 -14.42
CA ARG A 10 9.07 24.76 -14.06
C ARG A 10 8.52 23.34 -13.84
N CYS A 11 7.23 23.09 -14.03
CA CYS A 11 6.66 21.75 -13.79
C CYS A 11 5.72 21.31 -14.91
N ASP A 12 6.27 20.49 -15.82
CA ASP A 12 5.51 19.69 -16.75
C ASP A 12 4.67 18.61 -16.02
N GLN A 13 3.44 18.50 -16.50
CA GLN A 13 2.51 17.36 -16.52
C GLN A 13 2.79 16.18 -15.56
N ALA A 14 1.99 16.12 -14.49
CA ALA A 14 1.23 14.94 -14.04
C ALA A 14 0.89 15.10 -12.55
N MET A 15 -0.39 15.32 -12.25
CA MET A 15 -0.98 14.97 -10.96
C MET A 15 -2.21 14.15 -11.30
N ILE A 16 -2.28 12.95 -10.73
CA ILE A 16 -3.47 12.23 -10.30
C ILE A 16 -3.02 10.82 -9.89
N SER A 17 -3.18 10.44 -8.62
CA SER A 17 -3.58 9.07 -8.31
C SER A 17 -5.10 9.08 -8.19
N ILE A 18 -5.79 8.55 -9.19
CA ILE A 18 -7.25 8.40 -9.18
C ILE A 18 -7.50 6.91 -9.18
N SER A 19 -8.11 6.42 -8.11
CA SER A 19 -8.86 5.17 -8.11
C SER A 19 -10.24 5.44 -7.53
N PHE A 20 -11.28 5.00 -8.24
CA PHE A 20 -12.66 5.02 -7.77
C PHE A 20 -13.33 3.72 -8.19
N ASN A 21 -13.42 2.81 -7.23
CA ASN A 21 -14.54 1.95 -6.86
C ASN A 21 -13.92 0.87 -5.99
N GLY A 22 -14.06 1.06 -4.67
CA GLY A 22 -13.17 0.49 -3.66
C GLY A 22 -12.06 1.50 -3.36
N LEU A 23 -12.03 2.03 -2.13
CA LEU A 23 -10.89 2.83 -1.66
C LEU A 23 -9.64 1.97 -1.77
N ASP A 24 -8.79 2.28 -2.75
CA ASP A 24 -7.50 1.61 -2.93
C ASP A 24 -6.64 1.87 -1.67
N ALA A 25 -6.03 0.83 -1.11
CA ALA A 25 -5.14 0.99 0.04
C ALA A 25 -3.97 1.93 -0.28
N LEU A 26 -3.49 1.95 -1.55
CA LEU A 26 -2.42 2.85 -2.05
C LEU A 26 -2.69 4.32 -1.72
N PHE A 27 -3.96 4.71 -1.74
CA PHE A 27 -4.40 6.07 -1.52
C PHE A 27 -4.20 6.54 -0.06
N MET A 28 -4.56 5.70 0.90
CA MET A 28 -4.47 5.98 2.33
C MET A 28 -3.03 6.06 2.86
N TYR A 29 -2.09 5.39 2.18
CA TYR A 29 -0.68 5.45 2.55
C TYR A 29 -0.07 6.85 2.38
N THR A 30 -0.62 7.74 1.54
CA THR A 30 -0.16 9.14 1.46
C THR A 30 -0.52 9.95 2.71
N GLN A 31 -1.64 9.63 3.35
CA GLN A 31 -2.02 10.20 4.64
C GLN A 31 -1.11 9.67 5.75
N LEU A 32 -0.91 8.35 5.79
CA LEU A 32 -0.01 7.72 6.76
C LEU A 32 1.44 8.16 6.61
N LEU A 33 1.90 8.44 5.39
CA LEU A 33 3.23 8.95 5.10
C LEU A 33 3.45 10.30 5.78
N LYS A 34 2.47 11.21 5.71
CA LYS A 34 2.57 12.48 6.42
C LYS A 34 2.50 12.28 7.93
N GLU A 35 1.59 11.45 8.43
CA GLU A 35 1.52 11.14 9.87
C GLU A 35 2.88 10.64 10.37
N ALA A 36 3.54 9.74 9.63
CA ALA A 36 4.88 9.26 9.93
C ALA A 36 5.92 10.40 9.91
N VAL A 37 5.89 11.30 8.93
CA VAL A 37 6.81 12.47 8.88
C VAL A 37 6.57 13.46 10.03
N LEU A 38 5.33 13.60 10.50
CA LEU A 38 4.98 14.51 11.60
C LEU A 38 5.43 13.99 12.98
N GLU A 39 5.65 12.69 13.12
CA GLU A 39 6.21 12.07 14.35
C GLU A 39 7.71 12.32 14.52
N ILE A 40 8.36 12.88 13.51
CA ILE A 40 9.83 12.98 13.46
C ILE A 40 10.27 14.25 14.20
N GLU A 41 11.04 14.04 15.25
CA GLU A 41 11.72 15.10 15.97
C GLU A 41 13.12 15.29 15.41
N ASP A 42 13.30 16.35 14.63
CA ASP A 42 14.59 16.72 14.07
C ASP A 42 15.15 18.00 14.75
N ASP A 43 16.48 18.09 14.81
CA ASP A 43 17.17 19.35 15.11
C ASP A 43 17.03 20.27 13.89
N ASP A 44 16.24 21.33 14.04
CA ASP A 44 15.96 22.27 12.96
C ASP A 44 17.24 22.91 12.38
N ALA A 45 18.23 23.21 13.21
CA ALA A 45 19.47 23.85 12.74
C ALA A 45 20.27 22.89 11.84
N LYS A 46 20.35 21.63 12.25
CA LYS A 46 20.98 20.58 11.45
C LYS A 46 20.17 20.31 10.17
N SER A 47 18.85 20.23 10.26
CA SER A 47 17.97 19.93 9.14
C SER A 47 18.00 21.01 8.06
N ILE A 48 18.03 22.29 8.45
CA ILE A 48 18.20 23.41 7.51
C ILE A 48 19.56 23.30 6.81
N LYS A 49 20.64 22.99 7.54
CA LYS A 49 21.97 22.82 6.95
C LYS A 49 22.03 21.64 5.98
N ASP A 50 21.38 20.54 6.33
CA ASP A 50 21.29 19.34 5.49
C ASP A 50 20.46 19.63 4.22
N LEU A 51 19.37 20.39 4.34
CA LEU A 51 18.58 20.86 3.20
C LEU A 51 19.40 21.79 2.30
N VAL A 52 20.11 22.77 2.86
CA VAL A 52 20.97 23.70 2.11
C VAL A 52 22.07 22.95 1.36
N THR A 53 22.68 21.94 1.99
CA THR A 53 23.71 21.10 1.36
C THR A 53 23.12 20.33 0.18
N TYR A 54 21.97 19.66 0.40
CA TYR A 54 21.26 18.95 -0.66
C TYR A 54 20.87 19.89 -1.81
N CYS A 55 20.40 21.10 -1.52
CA CYS A 55 20.01 22.07 -2.56
C CYS A 55 21.19 22.52 -3.42
N ARG A 56 22.41 22.62 -2.85
CA ARG A 56 23.62 22.97 -3.62
C ARG A 56 24.05 21.87 -4.59
N GLU A 57 23.65 20.63 -4.34
CA GLU A 57 23.89 19.49 -5.22
C GLU A 57 22.87 19.40 -6.36
N GLN A 58 21.79 20.19 -6.33
CA GLN A 58 20.76 20.22 -7.38
C GLN A 58 21.07 21.28 -8.42
N GLU A 59 21.06 20.92 -9.71
CA GLU A 59 21.37 21.85 -10.80
C GLU A 59 20.29 22.95 -11.02
N ASP A 60 19.05 22.70 -10.57
CA ASP A 60 17.89 23.56 -10.88
C ASP A 60 17.65 24.70 -9.87
N ILE A 61 18.46 24.78 -8.80
CA ILE A 61 18.25 25.71 -7.69
C ILE A 61 19.32 26.80 -7.71
N SER A 62 18.89 28.06 -7.75
CA SER A 62 19.80 29.20 -7.76
C SER A 62 20.50 29.36 -6.40
N GLU A 63 21.81 29.58 -6.41
CA GLU A 63 22.62 29.84 -5.23
C GLU A 63 22.11 31.04 -4.40
N ASP A 64 21.48 32.03 -5.04
CA ASP A 64 20.89 33.17 -4.35
C ASP A 64 19.67 32.75 -3.50
N GLN A 65 18.87 31.80 -3.99
CA GLN A 65 17.74 31.25 -3.24
C GLN A 65 18.21 30.39 -2.06
N ILE A 66 19.33 29.67 -2.23
CA ILE A 66 19.93 28.85 -1.17
C ILE A 66 20.46 29.74 -0.03
N LYS A 67 21.20 30.80 -0.38
CA LYS A 67 21.73 31.77 0.61
C LYS A 67 20.63 32.49 1.37
N LEU A 68 19.48 32.73 0.73
CA LEU A 68 18.33 33.34 1.38
C LEU A 68 17.77 32.45 2.48
N ILE A 69 17.57 31.15 2.21
CA ILE A 69 17.13 30.19 3.23
C ILE A 69 18.17 30.08 4.36
N GLU A 70 19.46 30.02 4.02
CA GLU A 70 20.54 29.92 5.01
C GLU A 70 20.56 31.11 5.99
N ARG A 71 20.18 32.30 5.54
CA ARG A 71 20.20 33.53 6.35
C ARG A 71 18.88 33.83 7.04
N GLU A 72 17.77 33.70 6.33
CA GLU A 72 16.48 34.30 6.68
C GLU A 72 15.39 33.27 6.98
N TYR A 73 15.69 31.95 6.96
CA TYR A 73 14.66 30.93 7.19
C TYR A 73 13.86 31.16 8.48
N ARG A 74 14.53 31.58 9.56
CA ARG A 74 13.92 31.83 10.88
C ARG A 74 13.18 33.16 10.98
N ASP A 75 13.43 34.09 10.05
CA ASP A 75 12.82 35.42 10.05
C ASP A 75 11.41 35.41 9.45
N HIS A 76 11.02 34.31 8.82
CA HIS A 76 9.75 34.14 8.14
C HIS A 76 9.00 32.90 8.60
N THR A 77 7.67 32.97 8.55
CA THR A 77 6.83 31.84 8.95
C THR A 77 6.85 30.73 7.88
N PRO A 78 6.55 29.47 8.25
CA PRO A 78 6.46 28.38 7.28
C PRO A 78 5.47 28.63 6.14
N ILE A 79 4.35 29.30 6.43
CA ILE A 79 3.32 29.64 5.42
C ILE A 79 3.87 30.69 4.45
N TRP A 80 4.66 31.64 4.94
CA TRP A 80 5.35 32.61 4.08
C TRP A 80 6.26 31.88 3.10
N TRP A 81 7.11 30.97 3.57
CA TRP A 81 7.99 30.17 2.71
C TRP A 81 7.24 29.29 1.71
N TYR A 82 6.12 28.70 2.14
CA TYR A 82 5.28 27.88 1.27
C TYR A 82 4.55 28.68 0.19
N THR A 83 4.22 29.95 0.46
CA THR A 83 3.49 30.82 -0.48
C THR A 83 4.40 31.76 -1.26
N ALA A 84 5.68 31.85 -0.90
CA ALA A 84 6.66 32.65 -1.58
C ALA A 84 7.08 32.01 -2.92
N PRO A 85 7.46 32.81 -3.93
CA PRO A 85 7.87 32.31 -5.25
C PRO A 85 9.30 31.75 -5.24
N TYR A 86 9.57 30.78 -4.37
CA TYR A 86 10.84 30.07 -4.23
C TYR A 86 10.65 28.57 -4.43
N PHE A 87 11.75 27.83 -4.51
CA PHE A 87 11.74 26.39 -4.75
C PHE A 87 11.09 25.55 -3.63
N MET A 88 10.84 26.12 -2.44
CA MET A 88 10.30 25.38 -1.29
C MET A 88 8.93 24.75 -1.59
N TYR A 89 8.03 25.50 -2.25
CA TYR A 89 6.73 24.95 -2.66
C TYR A 89 6.90 23.82 -3.66
N SER A 90 7.67 24.06 -4.73
CA SER A 90 7.82 23.11 -5.83
C SER A 90 8.52 21.84 -5.38
N MET A 91 9.59 21.97 -4.59
CA MET A 91 10.36 20.86 -4.04
C MET A 91 9.51 20.02 -3.10
N LEU A 92 8.79 20.64 -2.15
CA LEU A 92 7.94 19.90 -1.22
C LEU A 92 6.86 19.10 -1.96
N ASN A 93 6.15 19.77 -2.87
CA ASN A 93 5.09 19.12 -3.64
C ASN A 93 5.64 18.06 -4.60
N ARG A 94 6.84 18.24 -5.17
CA ARG A 94 7.53 17.23 -5.97
C ARG A 94 7.86 16.00 -5.10
N GLY A 95 8.46 16.22 -3.94
CA GLY A 95 8.88 15.16 -3.03
C GLY A 95 7.71 14.31 -2.56
N LEU A 96 6.64 14.94 -2.06
CA LEU A 96 5.43 14.24 -1.64
C LEU A 96 4.70 13.56 -2.80
N ARG A 97 4.76 14.12 -4.02
CA ARG A 97 4.08 13.55 -5.19
C ARG A 97 4.81 12.33 -5.76
N GLN A 98 6.13 12.40 -5.87
CA GLN A 98 6.95 11.34 -6.44
C GLN A 98 7.38 10.31 -5.40
N MET A 99 7.03 10.53 -4.12
CA MET A 99 7.58 9.82 -2.97
C MET A 99 9.11 9.84 -3.01
N ASP A 100 9.69 11.00 -3.36
CA ASP A 100 11.14 11.18 -3.39
C ASP A 100 11.66 11.18 -1.96
N VAL A 101 12.33 10.08 -1.60
CA VAL A 101 12.78 9.81 -0.24
C VAL A 101 13.76 10.87 0.24
N ASP A 102 14.69 11.30 -0.62
CA ASP A 102 15.70 12.29 -0.26
C ASP A 102 15.05 13.64 0.00
N ILE A 103 14.12 14.09 -0.86
CA ILE A 103 13.41 15.34 -0.64
C ILE A 103 12.55 15.27 0.64
N ILE A 104 11.81 14.18 0.85
CA ILE A 104 10.97 14.01 2.04
C ILE A 104 11.82 14.05 3.31
N LEU A 105 12.99 13.40 3.30
CA LEU A 105 13.96 13.43 4.39
C LEU A 105 14.46 14.85 4.66
N LYS A 106 14.92 15.56 3.63
CA LYS A 106 15.47 16.91 3.79
C LYS A 106 14.41 17.96 4.13
N MET A 107 13.14 17.73 3.77
CA MET A 107 12.05 18.68 4.03
C MET A 107 11.12 18.26 5.18
N GLY A 108 11.40 17.17 5.89
CA GLY A 108 10.57 16.65 6.99
C GLY A 108 10.28 17.71 8.06
N PHE A 109 11.31 18.43 8.50
CA PHE A 109 11.17 19.54 9.45
C PHE A 109 10.23 20.64 8.94
N PHE A 110 10.32 21.00 7.65
CA PHE A 110 9.48 22.03 7.03
C PHE A 110 8.02 21.57 6.93
N ILE A 111 7.78 20.30 6.57
CA ILE A 111 6.44 19.69 6.57
C ILE A 111 5.79 19.81 7.95
N ARG A 112 6.56 19.50 9.00
CA ARG A 112 6.12 19.59 10.39
C ARG A 112 5.78 21.02 10.79
N HIS A 113 6.69 21.97 10.55
CA HIS A 113 6.48 23.38 10.89
C HIS A 113 5.29 23.97 10.15
N LEU A 114 5.16 23.66 8.85
CA LEU A 114 4.05 24.10 8.04
C LEU A 114 2.72 23.54 8.56
N HIS A 115 2.66 22.26 8.91
CA HIS A 115 1.46 21.66 9.47
C HIS A 115 1.08 22.23 10.85
N GLN A 116 2.05 22.38 11.76
CA GLN A 116 1.83 22.94 13.09
C GLN A 116 1.32 24.38 13.00
N HIS A 117 1.99 25.22 12.20
CA HIS A 117 1.59 26.61 12.01
C HIS A 117 0.19 26.73 11.37
N ILE A 118 -0.15 25.90 10.37
CA ILE A 118 -1.52 25.86 9.82
C ILE A 118 -2.54 25.43 10.88
N THR A 119 -2.20 24.47 11.73
CA THR A 119 -3.10 23.95 12.77
C THR A 119 -3.33 24.97 13.88
N GLU A 120 -2.31 25.70 14.29
CA GLU A 120 -2.41 26.81 15.24
C GLU A 120 -3.32 27.92 14.70
N LEU A 121 -3.01 28.42 13.49
CA LEU A 121 -3.82 29.45 12.86
C LEU A 121 -5.26 29.00 12.56
N HIS A 122 -5.47 27.73 12.25
CA HIS A 122 -6.81 27.17 12.10
C HIS A 122 -7.64 27.36 13.38
N ARG A 123 -7.08 27.00 14.54
CA ARG A 123 -7.75 27.18 15.85
C ARG A 123 -7.98 28.66 16.16
N GLU A 124 -7.00 29.51 15.89
CA GLU A 124 -7.13 30.96 16.10
C GLU A 124 -8.22 31.58 15.23
N GLN A 125 -8.25 31.26 13.94
CA GLN A 125 -9.24 31.78 13.01
C GLN A 125 -10.65 31.30 13.39
N GLN A 126 -10.82 30.04 13.81
CA GLN A 126 -12.11 29.52 14.28
C GLN A 126 -12.65 30.23 15.53
N ASN A 127 -11.77 30.65 16.44
CA ASN A 127 -12.16 31.31 17.69
C ASN A 127 -12.25 32.85 17.58
N SER A 128 -11.92 33.41 16.41
CA SER A 128 -11.87 34.85 16.18
C SER A 128 -13.15 35.40 15.54
N LYS A 129 -13.35 36.73 15.60
CA LYS A 129 -14.37 37.43 14.79
C LYS A 129 -14.13 37.35 13.28
N ALA A 130 -12.97 36.84 12.84
CA ALA A 130 -12.62 36.58 11.45
C ALA A 130 -12.87 35.11 11.05
N ALA A 131 -13.67 34.37 11.82
CA ALA A 131 -14.05 33.00 11.51
C ALA A 131 -14.69 32.88 10.12
N MET A 132 -14.27 31.85 9.39
CA MET A 132 -14.86 31.52 8.10
C MET A 132 -16.35 31.17 8.24
N PRO A 133 -17.18 31.46 7.20
CA PRO A 133 -18.56 31.01 7.17
C PRO A 133 -18.65 29.49 7.36
N SER A 134 -19.77 29.02 7.93
CA SER A 134 -20.03 27.59 8.13
C SER A 134 -19.91 26.77 6.84
N LYS A 135 -20.29 27.38 5.71
CA LYS A 135 -20.10 26.82 4.37
C LYS A 135 -19.49 27.86 3.45
N PHE A 136 -18.45 27.47 2.72
CA PHE A 136 -17.81 28.33 1.73
C PHE A 136 -17.30 27.53 0.54
N GLN A 137 -17.00 28.24 -0.55
CA GLN A 137 -16.44 27.65 -1.76
C GLN A 137 -14.99 28.08 -1.95
N VAL A 138 -14.19 27.14 -2.44
CA VAL A 138 -12.84 27.37 -2.95
C VAL A 138 -12.70 26.75 -4.34
N PHE A 139 -11.75 27.27 -5.10
CA PHE A 139 -11.55 26.98 -6.51
C PHE A 139 -10.12 26.51 -6.75
N ARG A 140 -9.97 25.54 -7.65
CA ARG A 140 -8.67 25.06 -8.12
C ARG A 140 -8.77 24.74 -9.60
N GLY A 141 -7.85 25.28 -10.39
CA GLY A 141 -7.72 24.90 -11.80
C GLY A 141 -6.52 23.99 -11.99
N GLN A 142 -6.63 23.02 -12.89
CA GLN A 142 -5.53 22.13 -13.27
C GLN A 142 -5.80 21.43 -14.59
N GLY A 143 -4.74 20.94 -15.24
CA GLY A 143 -4.83 20.04 -16.38
C GLY A 143 -4.86 18.58 -15.94
N LEU A 144 -5.71 17.76 -16.57
CA LEU A 144 -5.72 16.30 -16.39
C LEU A 144 -5.44 15.59 -17.71
N SER A 145 -4.72 14.46 -17.67
CA SER A 145 -4.62 13.61 -18.85
C SER A 145 -6.00 13.10 -19.28
N MET A 146 -6.16 12.82 -20.57
CA MET A 146 -7.44 12.32 -21.09
C MET A 146 -7.89 11.02 -20.40
N GLU A 147 -6.94 10.12 -20.13
CA GLU A 147 -7.21 8.86 -19.42
C GLU A 147 -7.75 9.11 -18.00
N ALA A 148 -7.09 10.00 -17.25
CA ALA A 148 -7.51 10.32 -15.88
C ALA A 148 -8.88 11.02 -15.86
N PHE A 149 -9.14 11.86 -16.86
CA PHE A 149 -10.42 12.55 -17.02
C PHE A 149 -11.57 11.57 -17.34
N GLU A 150 -11.37 10.64 -18.28
CA GLU A 150 -12.38 9.64 -18.61
C GLU A 150 -12.64 8.66 -17.46
N LYS A 151 -11.60 8.34 -16.67
CA LYS A 151 -11.76 7.58 -15.43
C LYS A 151 -12.62 8.35 -14.42
N MET A 152 -12.36 9.63 -14.22
CA MET A 152 -13.14 10.51 -13.31
C MET A 152 -14.62 10.63 -13.73
N LYS A 153 -14.91 10.67 -15.04
CA LYS A 153 -16.30 10.68 -15.54
C LYS A 153 -17.07 9.43 -15.17
N LYS A 154 -16.44 8.25 -15.30
CA LYS A 154 -17.05 6.95 -14.98
C LYS A 154 -17.39 6.81 -13.50
N THR A 155 -16.81 7.66 -12.65
CA THR A 155 -16.81 7.50 -11.19
C THR A 155 -17.53 8.64 -10.49
N LYS A 156 -18.42 9.31 -11.22
CA LYS A 156 -19.36 10.30 -10.68
C LYS A 156 -20.11 9.72 -9.48
N GLY A 157 -20.14 10.47 -8.38
CA GLY A 157 -20.68 10.02 -7.09
C GLY A 157 -19.66 9.37 -6.15
N GLY A 158 -18.46 9.04 -6.62
CA GLY A 158 -17.36 8.48 -5.82
C GLY A 158 -16.50 9.54 -5.09
N LEU A 159 -15.44 9.09 -4.39
CA LEU A 159 -14.51 9.91 -3.60
C LEU A 159 -13.18 10.24 -4.29
N MET A 160 -12.94 11.52 -4.55
CA MET A 160 -11.70 12.10 -5.07
C MET A 160 -10.82 12.59 -3.93
N SER A 161 -9.53 12.66 -4.18
CA SER A 161 -8.59 13.15 -3.19
C SER A 161 -7.60 14.16 -3.72
N PHE A 162 -7.11 15.00 -2.81
CA PHE A 162 -6.02 15.91 -3.06
C PHE A 162 -4.92 15.72 -2.02
N ASN A 163 -3.68 15.85 -2.48
CA ASN A 163 -2.49 15.71 -1.65
C ASN A 163 -2.47 16.67 -0.46
N ASN A 164 -1.61 16.36 0.50
CA ASN A 164 -1.32 17.23 1.64
C ASN A 164 -0.88 18.62 1.19
N PHE A 165 -1.19 19.65 2.00
CA PHE A 165 -0.92 21.05 1.67
C PHE A 165 -1.69 21.51 0.42
N LEU A 166 -2.95 21.10 0.28
CA LEU A 166 -3.82 21.55 -0.81
C LEU A 166 -4.00 23.07 -0.75
N SER A 167 -3.40 23.78 -1.70
CA SER A 167 -3.62 25.22 -1.96
C SER A 167 -4.80 25.44 -2.93
N THR A 168 -5.68 26.38 -2.57
CA THR A 168 -6.90 26.75 -3.32
C THR A 168 -7.18 28.24 -3.25
N SER A 169 -7.89 28.79 -4.25
CA SER A 169 -8.32 30.20 -4.24
C SER A 169 -9.74 30.36 -3.74
N ARG A 170 -10.06 31.48 -3.10
CA ARG A 170 -11.44 31.97 -2.99
C ARG A 170 -11.91 32.68 -4.26
N ASN A 171 -10.99 33.02 -5.17
CA ASN A 171 -11.30 33.69 -6.43
C ASN A 171 -11.34 32.71 -7.61
N ARG A 172 -12.55 32.43 -8.11
CA ARG A 172 -12.79 31.56 -9.26
C ARG A 172 -11.98 31.95 -10.49
N GLU A 173 -11.87 33.25 -10.77
CA GLU A 173 -11.23 33.73 -11.99
C GLU A 173 -9.74 33.44 -12.04
N ILE A 174 -9.06 33.47 -10.89
CA ILE A 174 -7.64 33.14 -10.80
C ILE A 174 -7.44 31.66 -11.13
N SER A 175 -8.21 30.78 -10.48
CA SER A 175 -8.17 29.34 -10.74
C SER A 175 -8.51 29.00 -12.20
N PHE A 176 -9.49 29.68 -12.78
CA PHE A 176 -9.90 29.44 -14.16
C PHE A 176 -8.88 29.96 -15.17
N LYS A 177 -8.52 31.25 -15.13
CA LYS A 177 -7.68 31.91 -16.13
C LYS A 177 -6.23 31.49 -16.07
N SER A 178 -5.67 31.31 -14.87
CA SER A 178 -4.23 31.02 -14.71
C SER A 178 -3.91 29.54 -14.80
N PHE A 179 -4.89 28.63 -14.59
CA PHE A 179 -4.63 27.19 -14.52
C PHE A 179 -5.49 26.34 -15.45
N ALA A 180 -6.81 26.32 -15.25
CA ALA A 180 -7.72 25.45 -16.00
C ALA A 180 -7.70 25.77 -17.49
N ARG A 181 -7.88 27.06 -17.83
CA ARG A 181 -7.95 27.52 -19.21
C ARG A 181 -6.66 27.25 -19.99
N PRO A 182 -5.46 27.61 -19.51
CA PRO A 182 -4.28 27.40 -20.32
C PRO A 182 -3.88 25.91 -20.39
N ALA A 183 -4.32 25.06 -19.45
CA ALA A 183 -4.14 23.61 -19.56
C ALA A 183 -4.96 22.98 -20.69
N ALA A 184 -6.15 23.52 -21.00
CA ALA A 184 -6.96 23.03 -22.11
C ALA A 184 -6.34 23.24 -23.51
N PHE A 185 -5.30 24.08 -23.62
CA PHE A 185 -4.55 24.28 -24.87
C PHE A 185 -3.39 23.30 -25.03
N ASP A 186 -3.08 22.51 -24.01
CA ASP A 186 -2.10 21.44 -24.07
C ASP A 186 -2.72 20.20 -24.74
N ALA A 187 -2.09 19.69 -25.81
CA ALA A 187 -2.60 18.56 -26.58
C ALA A 187 -2.90 17.31 -25.72
N ASN A 188 -2.16 17.10 -24.62
CA ASN A 188 -2.29 15.90 -23.80
C ASN A 188 -3.25 16.05 -22.62
N THR A 189 -3.77 17.26 -22.35
CA THR A 189 -4.56 17.52 -21.14
C THR A 189 -5.90 18.20 -21.39
N VAL A 190 -6.84 17.96 -20.47
CA VAL A 190 -8.14 18.60 -20.39
C VAL A 190 -8.07 19.61 -19.24
N GLY A 191 -8.53 20.83 -19.47
CA GLY A 191 -8.56 21.88 -18.46
C GLY A 191 -9.75 21.70 -17.52
N ILE A 192 -9.49 21.54 -16.23
CA ILE A 192 -10.52 21.33 -15.21
C ILE A 192 -10.53 22.48 -14.21
N LEU A 193 -11.70 23.04 -13.98
CA LEU A 193 -12.00 23.93 -12.85
C LEU A 193 -12.76 23.15 -11.78
N PHE A 194 -12.09 22.86 -10.67
CA PHE A 194 -12.71 22.29 -9.48
C PHE A 194 -13.37 23.40 -8.67
N ILE A 195 -14.65 23.19 -8.35
CA ILE A 195 -15.42 23.98 -7.39
C ILE A 195 -15.63 23.12 -6.16
N MET A 196 -14.97 23.47 -5.07
CA MET A 196 -14.93 22.69 -3.85
C MET A 196 -15.80 23.35 -2.78
N ASN A 197 -16.84 22.64 -2.35
CA ASN A 197 -17.73 23.06 -1.27
C ASN A 197 -17.17 22.55 0.06
N ILE A 198 -16.86 23.49 0.95
CA ILE A 198 -16.27 23.23 2.26
C ILE A 198 -17.31 23.49 3.34
N ASP A 199 -17.47 22.52 4.23
CA ASP A 199 -18.25 22.64 5.47
C ASP A 199 -17.28 22.63 6.66
N THR A 200 -17.25 23.71 7.43
CA THR A 200 -16.29 23.84 8.54
C THR A 200 -16.58 22.87 9.68
N ALA A 201 -17.83 22.43 9.85
CA ALA A 201 -18.18 21.42 10.85
C ALA A 201 -17.55 20.07 10.50
N ILE A 202 -17.47 19.73 9.21
CA ILE A 202 -16.76 18.54 8.74
C ILE A 202 -15.28 18.66 9.08
N CYS A 203 -14.63 19.78 8.74
CA CYS A 203 -13.21 19.98 9.03
C CYS A 203 -12.88 19.82 10.52
N THR A 204 -13.73 20.35 11.41
CA THR A 204 -13.57 20.21 12.85
C THR A 204 -13.77 18.77 13.31
N ALA A 205 -14.78 18.06 12.79
CA ALA A 205 -15.05 16.67 13.13
C ALA A 205 -13.99 15.69 12.60
N SER A 206 -13.39 15.97 11.44
CA SER A 206 -12.37 15.15 10.78
C SER A 206 -10.93 15.57 11.10
N SER A 207 -10.73 16.56 11.99
CA SER A 207 -9.41 17.13 12.30
C SER A 207 -8.62 17.48 11.03
N THR A 208 -9.27 18.17 10.10
CA THR A 208 -8.69 18.62 8.82
C THR A 208 -8.39 20.12 8.89
N PRO A 209 -7.24 20.53 9.46
CA PRO A 209 -6.89 21.93 9.63
C PRO A 209 -6.66 22.63 8.30
N PHE A 210 -7.33 23.77 8.16
CA PHE A 210 -7.20 24.69 7.04
C PHE A 210 -7.01 26.12 7.54
N VAL A 211 -6.36 26.96 6.74
CA VAL A 211 -6.12 28.36 7.09
C VAL A 211 -6.38 29.28 5.90
N ASN A 212 -6.96 30.45 6.16
CA ASN A 212 -6.94 31.55 5.21
C ASN A 212 -5.63 32.33 5.35
N VAL A 213 -4.82 32.32 4.29
CA VAL A 213 -3.47 32.90 4.34
C VAL A 213 -3.40 34.36 3.91
N LYS A 214 -4.54 35.02 3.66
CA LYS A 214 -4.62 36.41 3.15
C LYS A 214 -3.73 37.42 3.92
N ASN A 215 -3.56 37.23 5.23
CA ASN A 215 -2.81 38.15 6.10
C ASN A 215 -1.48 37.58 6.61
N VAL A 216 -1.12 36.35 6.22
CA VAL A 216 0.07 35.64 6.75
C VAL A 216 0.97 35.06 5.66
N GLY A 217 0.47 34.94 4.42
CA GLY A 217 1.24 34.48 3.26
C GLY A 217 2.09 35.59 2.64
N PHE A 218 3.02 35.20 1.77
CA PHE A 218 3.90 36.10 1.03
C PHE A 218 3.11 37.13 0.19
N PHE A 219 2.03 36.67 -0.45
CA PHE A 219 1.12 37.50 -1.23
C PHE A 219 0.01 38.10 -0.37
N HIS A 220 0.34 38.54 0.86
CA HIS A 220 -0.60 39.28 1.69
C HIS A 220 -1.13 40.47 0.87
N ASP A 221 -2.44 40.70 0.92
CA ASP A 221 -3.16 41.72 0.15
C ASP A 221 -3.48 41.44 -1.33
N LYS A 222 -2.91 40.40 -1.97
CA LYS A 222 -3.12 40.14 -3.41
C LYS A 222 -4.12 39.03 -3.72
N GLU A 223 -4.29 38.06 -2.83
CA GLU A 223 -5.19 36.93 -3.04
C GLU A 223 -5.69 36.36 -1.70
N GLU A 224 -6.96 35.94 -1.68
CA GLU A 224 -7.49 35.15 -0.58
C GLU A 224 -7.32 33.66 -0.90
N GLU A 225 -6.26 33.06 -0.37
CA GLU A 225 -5.88 31.66 -0.56
C GLU A 225 -6.21 30.83 0.69
N ILE A 226 -6.72 29.63 0.48
CA ILE A 226 -7.01 28.65 1.53
C ILE A 226 -6.06 27.47 1.37
N ILE A 227 -5.35 27.13 2.45
CA ILE A 227 -4.42 26.00 2.50
C ILE A 227 -4.93 24.96 3.48
N PHE A 228 -5.06 23.71 3.04
CA PHE A 228 -5.35 22.55 3.88
C PHE A 228 -4.07 21.80 4.16
N SER A 229 -3.70 21.60 5.41
CA SER A 229 -2.42 20.92 5.70
C SER A 229 -2.52 19.40 5.65
N THR A 230 -3.72 18.83 5.71
CA THR A 230 -3.94 17.38 5.69
C THR A 230 -4.47 16.92 4.34
N HIS A 231 -4.44 15.61 4.16
CA HIS A 231 -5.08 14.93 3.07
C HIS A 231 -6.58 15.30 3.02
N THR A 232 -7.10 15.68 1.85
CA THR A 232 -8.48 16.14 1.70
C THR A 232 -9.24 15.30 0.68
N ILE A 233 -10.42 14.83 1.09
CA ILE A 233 -11.26 13.91 0.31
C ILE A 233 -12.55 14.63 -0.05
N PHE A 234 -12.96 14.49 -1.30
CA PHE A 234 -14.12 15.16 -1.85
C PHE A 234 -14.99 14.18 -2.63
N ARG A 235 -16.31 14.23 -2.46
CA ARG A 235 -17.23 13.51 -3.33
C ARG A 235 -17.39 14.25 -4.66
N ILE A 236 -17.37 13.52 -5.77
CA ILE A 236 -17.66 14.07 -7.10
C ILE A 236 -19.17 14.19 -7.27
N ASP A 237 -19.68 15.41 -7.25
CA ASP A 237 -21.12 15.67 -7.37
C ASP A 237 -21.55 15.77 -8.84
N ARG A 238 -20.95 16.72 -9.55
CA ARG A 238 -21.32 17.07 -10.92
C ARG A 238 -20.08 17.36 -11.75
N ILE A 239 -20.12 16.93 -13.01
CA ILE A 239 -19.11 17.20 -14.03
C ILE A 239 -19.86 17.85 -15.18
N GLU A 240 -19.49 19.07 -15.53
CA GLU A 240 -20.18 19.93 -16.50
C GLU A 240 -19.16 20.48 -17.50
N HIS A 241 -19.54 20.60 -18.76
CA HIS A 241 -18.69 21.23 -19.78
C HIS A 241 -18.72 22.75 -19.60
N ILE A 242 -17.59 23.42 -19.82
CA ILE A 242 -17.50 24.88 -19.83
C ILE A 242 -17.37 25.32 -21.29
N GLU A 243 -18.36 26.08 -21.76
CA GLU A 243 -18.30 26.69 -23.08
C GLU A 243 -17.19 27.77 -23.12
N ASP A 244 -16.18 27.57 -23.96
CA ASP A 244 -15.15 28.57 -24.29
C ASP A 244 -15.05 28.71 -25.81
N LYS A 245 -14.86 29.94 -26.27
CA LYS A 245 -14.83 30.26 -27.71
C LYS A 245 -13.62 29.66 -28.44
N HIS A 246 -12.60 29.20 -27.72
CA HIS A 246 -11.31 28.78 -28.27
C HIS A 246 -10.95 27.32 -27.99
N THR A 247 -11.70 26.62 -27.13
CA THR A 247 -11.44 25.21 -26.80
C THR A 247 -12.70 24.53 -26.27
N ASP A 248 -12.90 23.27 -26.65
CA ASP A 248 -13.95 22.38 -26.14
C ASP A 248 -13.45 21.50 -24.98
N ARG A 249 -12.19 21.67 -24.55
CA ARG A 249 -11.52 20.82 -23.56
C ARG A 249 -11.57 21.40 -22.15
N LEU A 250 -12.59 22.21 -21.85
CA LEU A 250 -12.79 22.82 -20.54
C LEU A 250 -13.99 22.24 -19.81
N TRP A 251 -13.77 21.90 -18.54
CA TRP A 251 -14.79 21.29 -17.70
C TRP A 251 -14.78 21.86 -16.29
N GLN A 252 -15.96 21.87 -15.68
CA GLN A 252 -16.21 22.22 -14.30
C GLN A 252 -16.54 20.95 -13.52
N VAL A 253 -15.92 20.77 -12.36
CA VAL A 253 -16.19 19.64 -11.47
C VAL A 253 -16.58 20.17 -10.10
N ASN A 254 -17.82 19.92 -9.71
CA ASN A 254 -18.33 20.25 -8.38
C ASN A 254 -17.99 19.13 -7.41
N LEU A 255 -17.37 19.52 -6.31
CA LEU A 255 -16.85 18.66 -5.28
C LEU A 255 -17.42 19.07 -3.92
N THR A 256 -17.74 18.08 -3.08
CA THR A 256 -18.15 18.33 -1.68
C THR A 256 -17.22 17.62 -0.72
N LEU A 257 -16.68 18.34 0.27
CA LEU A 257 -15.76 17.77 1.25
C LEU A 257 -16.41 16.58 1.97
N ALA A 258 -15.75 15.44 1.95
CA ALA A 258 -16.16 14.24 2.66
C ALA A 258 -15.59 14.25 4.09
N GLY A 259 -16.39 13.80 5.06
CA GLY A 259 -16.01 13.71 6.48
C GLY A 259 -16.14 12.29 7.04
N ASN A 260 -15.86 12.13 8.33
CA ASN A 260 -15.88 10.85 9.08
C ASN A 260 -17.24 10.12 9.15
N GLN A 261 -18.26 10.55 8.40
CA GLN A 261 -19.58 9.88 8.33
C GLN A 261 -19.64 8.79 7.25
N ASP A 262 -18.53 8.51 6.58
CA ASP A 262 -18.41 7.40 5.63
C ASP A 262 -17.82 6.18 6.36
N ASP A 263 -18.66 5.20 6.72
CA ASP A 263 -18.30 4.02 7.53
C ASP A 263 -17.18 3.18 6.89
N ASP A 264 -17.11 3.15 5.55
CA ASP A 264 -16.10 2.41 4.81
C ASP A 264 -14.72 3.10 4.89
N PHE A 265 -14.70 4.44 4.93
CA PHE A 265 -13.49 5.23 5.14
C PHE A 265 -12.90 5.03 6.54
N ASN A 266 -13.75 5.02 7.58
CA ASN A 266 -13.28 4.83 8.96
C ASN A 266 -12.68 3.44 9.19
N LYS A 267 -13.34 2.38 8.68
CA LYS A 267 -12.85 1.00 8.81
C LYS A 267 -11.50 0.82 8.10
N LEU A 268 -11.35 1.35 6.89
CA LEU A 268 -10.10 1.26 6.14
C LEU A 268 -8.97 2.06 6.82
N THR A 269 -9.26 3.28 7.28
CA THR A 269 -8.28 4.12 7.97
C THR A 269 -7.83 3.50 9.29
N ALA A 270 -8.76 2.92 10.07
CA ALA A 270 -8.44 2.24 11.32
C ALA A 270 -7.55 1.02 11.08
N HIS A 271 -7.92 0.17 10.11
CA HIS A 271 -7.15 -1.02 9.77
C HIS A 271 -5.72 -0.70 9.32
N LEU A 272 -5.55 0.29 8.44
CA LEU A 272 -4.23 0.68 7.96
C LEU A 272 -3.39 1.38 9.05
N ARG A 273 -4.03 2.09 9.98
CA ARG A 273 -3.31 2.65 11.15
C ARG A 273 -2.83 1.54 12.08
N GLU A 274 -3.64 0.53 12.35
CA GLU A 274 -3.25 -0.63 13.15
C GLU A 274 -2.12 -1.43 12.50
N GLU A 275 -2.12 -1.60 11.17
CA GLU A 275 -1.07 -2.33 10.45
C GLU A 275 0.33 -1.68 10.62
N HIS A 276 0.37 -0.36 10.78
CA HIS A 276 1.60 0.43 10.84
C HIS A 276 1.91 1.06 12.20
N SER A 277 1.17 0.72 13.25
CA SER A 277 1.33 1.33 14.58
C SER A 277 2.57 0.86 15.34
N TRP A 278 3.26 -0.17 14.86
CA TRP A 278 4.40 -0.78 15.54
C TRP A 278 5.73 -0.06 15.27
N ALA A 279 5.78 0.81 14.25
CA ALA A 279 6.93 1.64 13.91
C ALA A 279 6.54 3.12 14.01
N THR A 280 7.50 3.98 14.35
CA THR A 280 7.31 5.44 14.39
C THR A 280 8.29 6.14 13.45
N GLY A 281 7.98 7.38 13.08
CA GLY A 281 8.87 8.25 12.31
C GLY A 281 9.38 7.64 11.00
N TRP A 282 10.69 7.70 10.77
CA TRP A 282 11.32 7.20 9.54
C TRP A 282 11.16 5.68 9.32
N ALA A 283 11.10 4.88 10.39
CA ALA A 283 10.86 3.44 10.28
C ALA A 283 9.44 3.15 9.75
N ARG A 284 8.45 3.92 10.21
CA ARG A 284 7.07 3.85 9.74
C ARG A 284 6.98 4.26 8.27
N LEU A 285 7.69 5.32 7.88
CA LEU A 285 7.76 5.77 6.48
C LEU A 285 8.26 4.67 5.54
N GLY A 286 9.37 4.00 5.87
CA GLY A 286 9.90 2.93 5.03
C GLY A 286 8.93 1.75 4.91
N SER A 287 8.18 1.44 5.97
CA SER A 287 7.20 0.36 5.98
C SER A 287 6.04 0.67 5.04
N ILE A 288 5.60 1.92 5.04
CA ILE A 288 4.59 2.44 4.13
C ILE A 288 5.08 2.40 2.67
N LEU A 289 6.30 2.87 2.39
CA LEU A 289 6.89 2.81 1.05
C LEU A 289 7.00 1.38 0.53
N PHE A 290 7.41 0.45 1.40
CA PHE A 290 7.50 -0.95 1.05
C PHE A 290 6.13 -1.55 0.67
N LYS A 291 5.07 -1.22 1.42
CA LYS A 291 3.70 -1.64 1.11
C LYS A 291 3.11 -1.01 -0.14
N LEU A 292 3.56 0.20 -0.49
CA LEU A 292 3.22 0.87 -1.74
C LEU A 292 3.83 0.23 -2.99
N GLY A 293 4.58 -0.88 -2.84
CA GLY A 293 5.26 -1.53 -3.96
C GLY A 293 6.51 -0.77 -4.40
N GLU A 294 7.09 0.03 -3.50
CA GLU A 294 8.30 0.82 -3.75
C GLU A 294 9.48 0.30 -2.92
N PRO A 295 9.90 -0.98 -3.07
CA PRO A 295 10.91 -1.59 -2.22
C PRO A 295 12.28 -0.93 -2.35
N ALA A 296 12.63 -0.38 -3.52
CA ALA A 296 13.87 0.36 -3.72
C ALA A 296 13.94 1.65 -2.89
N LYS A 297 12.81 2.37 -2.77
CA LYS A 297 12.71 3.57 -1.95
C LYS A 297 12.79 3.25 -0.45
N ALA A 298 12.12 2.16 -0.04
CA ALA A 298 12.21 1.66 1.32
C ALA A 298 13.64 1.20 1.67
N GLU A 299 14.31 0.49 0.76
CA GLU A 299 15.72 0.08 0.91
C GLU A 299 16.63 1.29 1.11
N HIS A 300 16.55 2.28 0.22
CA HIS A 300 17.35 3.51 0.29
C HIS A 300 17.17 4.22 1.64
N LEU A 301 15.91 4.41 2.06
CA LEU A 301 15.59 5.03 3.34
C LEU A 301 16.22 4.27 4.51
N TYR A 302 16.03 2.95 4.59
CA TYR A 302 16.55 2.16 5.70
C TYR A 302 18.08 2.08 5.72
N GLN A 303 18.74 2.10 4.56
CA GLN A 303 20.20 2.17 4.49
C GLN A 303 20.71 3.50 5.05
N LEU A 304 20.11 4.62 4.66
CA LEU A 304 20.50 5.93 5.18
C LEU A 304 20.29 6.04 6.70
N LEU A 305 19.16 5.53 7.20
CA LEU A 305 18.88 5.48 8.65
C LEU A 305 19.85 4.56 9.39
N LEU A 306 20.25 3.45 8.76
CA LEU A 306 21.23 2.53 9.33
C LEU A 306 22.63 3.17 9.45
N GLU A 307 23.03 3.99 8.49
CA GLU A 307 24.32 4.70 8.48
C GLU A 307 24.37 5.84 9.49
N THR A 308 23.23 6.49 9.73
CA THR A 308 23.13 7.68 10.57
C THR A 308 22.75 7.39 12.03
N THR A 309 22.22 6.21 12.34
CA THR A 309 21.77 5.88 13.69
C THR A 309 22.91 5.55 14.67
N SER A 310 22.86 6.16 15.85
CA SER A 310 23.72 5.85 16.99
C SER A 310 23.11 4.79 17.92
N SER A 311 21.81 4.54 17.82
CA SER A 311 21.05 3.63 18.68
C SER A 311 21.17 2.19 18.19
N ASP A 312 21.65 1.30 19.05
CA ASP A 312 21.73 -0.13 18.75
C ASP A 312 20.34 -0.75 18.50
N GLY A 313 19.31 -0.29 19.23
CA GLY A 313 17.94 -0.74 19.04
C GLY A 313 17.40 -0.41 17.65
N ASP A 314 17.62 0.84 17.21
CA ASP A 314 17.19 1.28 15.88
C ASP A 314 18.02 0.59 14.80
N ARG A 315 19.33 0.41 15.02
CA ARG A 315 20.19 -0.37 14.13
C ARG A 315 19.65 -1.79 13.95
N ALA A 316 19.23 -2.46 15.02
CA ALA A 316 18.64 -3.79 14.93
C ALA A 316 17.32 -3.79 14.15
N ASN A 317 16.45 -2.81 14.40
CA ASN A 317 15.17 -2.65 13.71
C ASN A 317 15.36 -2.37 12.20
N TYR A 318 16.29 -1.50 11.82
CA TYR A 318 16.57 -1.22 10.41
C TYR A 318 17.18 -2.42 9.70
N ASN A 319 18.05 -3.20 10.36
CA ASN A 319 18.54 -4.46 9.80
C ASN A 319 17.38 -5.47 9.61
N LEU A 320 16.45 -5.59 10.56
CA LEU A 320 15.27 -6.44 10.42
C LEU A 320 14.40 -6.00 9.23
N LEU A 321 14.18 -4.69 9.07
CA LEU A 321 13.40 -4.08 7.99
C LEU A 321 14.05 -4.26 6.62
N LEU A 322 15.37 -4.03 6.50
CA LEU A 322 16.12 -4.32 5.28
C LEU A 322 16.05 -5.81 4.93
N GLY A 323 16.14 -6.70 5.92
CA GLY A 323 15.94 -8.13 5.70
C GLY A 323 14.58 -8.47 5.10
N LEU A 324 13.52 -7.77 5.51
CA LEU A 324 12.17 -7.93 4.96
C LEU A 324 12.09 -7.45 3.51
N VAL A 325 12.67 -6.30 3.20
CA VAL A 325 12.74 -5.76 1.83
C VAL A 325 13.51 -6.71 0.92
N TYR A 326 14.71 -7.16 1.32
CA TYR A 326 15.51 -8.08 0.51
C TYR A 326 14.86 -9.45 0.32
N LYS A 327 14.08 -9.93 1.30
CA LYS A 327 13.32 -11.18 1.15
C LYS A 327 12.29 -11.06 0.03
N ASP A 328 11.59 -9.93 -0.02
CA ASP A 328 10.49 -9.68 -0.96
C ASP A 328 10.97 -9.50 -2.40
N ILE A 329 12.08 -8.78 -2.60
CA ILE A 329 12.70 -8.64 -3.92
C ILE A 329 13.43 -9.91 -4.40
N GLY A 330 13.46 -10.98 -3.58
CA GLY A 330 14.09 -12.26 -3.92
C GLY A 330 15.60 -12.36 -3.65
N GLU A 331 16.21 -11.32 -3.08
CA GLU A 331 17.63 -11.27 -2.70
C GLU A 331 17.89 -12.00 -1.37
N HIS A 332 17.60 -13.31 -1.36
CA HIS A 332 17.58 -14.14 -0.16
C HIS A 332 18.89 -14.14 0.63
N SER A 333 20.05 -14.05 -0.05
CA SER A 333 21.35 -14.00 0.63
C SER A 333 21.52 -12.71 1.44
N LYS A 334 21.17 -11.56 0.86
CA LYS A 334 21.22 -10.27 1.56
C LYS A 334 20.22 -10.27 2.72
N ALA A 335 19.02 -10.79 2.49
CA ALA A 335 17.99 -10.90 3.52
C ALA A 335 18.52 -11.63 4.77
N ILE A 336 19.16 -12.79 4.59
CA ILE A 336 19.76 -13.56 5.69
C ILE A 336 20.82 -12.73 6.41
N THR A 337 21.75 -12.08 5.69
CA THR A 337 22.81 -11.26 6.30
C THR A 337 22.25 -10.15 7.17
N PHE A 338 21.21 -9.45 6.70
CA PHE A 338 20.57 -8.39 7.47
C PHE A 338 19.84 -8.92 8.71
N TYR A 339 19.12 -10.04 8.59
CA TYR A 339 18.52 -10.66 9.77
C TYR A 339 19.57 -11.17 10.78
N GLU A 340 20.70 -11.71 10.33
CA GLU A 340 21.79 -12.15 11.21
C GLU A 340 22.38 -10.97 12.00
N ARG A 341 22.60 -9.83 11.35
CA ARG A 341 23.02 -8.57 12.02
C ARG A 341 22.00 -8.12 13.07
N ALA A 342 20.72 -8.15 12.74
CA ALA A 342 19.65 -7.81 13.70
C ALA A 342 19.66 -8.76 14.92
N ILE A 343 19.80 -10.07 14.68
CA ILE A 343 19.88 -11.10 15.72
C ILE A 343 21.07 -10.87 16.66
N GLU A 344 22.24 -10.55 16.12
CA GLU A 344 23.44 -10.27 16.92
C GLU A 344 23.23 -9.11 17.89
N ILE A 345 22.56 -8.05 17.44
CA ILE A 345 22.28 -6.88 18.27
C ILE A 345 21.17 -7.20 19.28
N TYR A 346 20.06 -7.80 18.86
CA TYR A 346 18.97 -8.16 19.78
C TYR A 346 19.41 -9.12 20.87
N LYS A 347 20.34 -10.04 20.60
CA LYS A 347 20.95 -10.91 21.63
C LYS A 347 21.68 -10.11 22.71
N LYS A 348 22.38 -9.04 22.33
CA LYS A 348 23.12 -8.17 23.26
C LYS A 348 22.18 -7.29 24.11
N MET A 349 21.05 -6.88 23.54
CA MET A 349 20.06 -6.03 24.22
C MET A 349 19.27 -6.76 25.34
N GLY A 350 19.18 -8.09 25.29
CA GLY A 350 18.62 -8.90 26.39
C GLY A 350 17.09 -9.07 26.36
N PRO A 351 16.41 -9.20 27.53
CA PRO A 351 14.98 -9.55 27.60
C PRO A 351 14.01 -8.62 26.82
N PRO A 352 14.19 -7.29 26.79
CA PRO A 352 13.26 -6.39 26.10
C PRO A 352 13.12 -6.64 24.59
N SER A 353 14.14 -7.27 23.97
CA SER A 353 14.17 -7.54 22.52
C SER A 353 13.80 -8.98 22.15
N GLN A 354 13.34 -9.80 23.10
CA GLN A 354 13.09 -11.24 22.86
C GLN A 354 12.07 -11.49 21.74
N LEU A 355 11.01 -10.69 21.63
CA LEU A 355 10.02 -10.84 20.57
C LEU A 355 10.59 -10.48 19.20
N SER A 356 11.38 -9.40 19.10
CA SER A 356 12.07 -9.01 17.86
C SER A 356 13.15 -10.02 17.45
N LEU A 357 13.84 -10.60 18.44
CA LEU A 357 14.78 -11.70 18.22
C LEU A 357 14.06 -12.93 17.65
N ALA A 358 12.92 -13.31 18.24
CA ALA A 358 12.12 -14.42 17.74
C ALA A 358 11.57 -14.14 16.32
N ALA A 359 11.15 -12.91 16.03
CA ALA A 359 10.70 -12.50 14.70
C ALA A 359 11.82 -12.60 13.66
N SER A 360 13.04 -12.19 14.01
CA SER A 360 14.23 -12.29 13.14
C SER A 360 14.55 -13.75 12.79
N TYR A 361 14.55 -14.64 13.78
CA TYR A 361 14.71 -16.08 13.55
C TYR A 361 13.59 -16.67 12.69
N ASN A 362 12.34 -16.26 12.92
CA ASN A 362 11.22 -16.70 12.11
C ASN A 362 11.37 -16.28 10.64
N ASN A 363 11.79 -15.03 10.39
CA ASN A 363 11.99 -14.52 9.04
C ASN A 363 13.15 -15.21 8.32
N ILE A 364 14.27 -15.49 9.01
CA ILE A 364 15.34 -16.34 8.47
C ILE A 364 14.80 -17.73 8.12
N GLY A 365 13.97 -18.31 8.98
CA GLY A 365 13.33 -19.60 8.74
C GLY A 365 12.52 -19.60 7.44
N LEU A 366 11.71 -18.55 7.21
CA LEU A 366 10.94 -18.38 5.97
C LEU A 366 11.84 -18.25 4.73
N VAL A 367 12.95 -17.51 4.83
CA VAL A 367 13.91 -17.41 3.72
C VAL A 367 14.53 -18.78 3.42
N TYR A 368 14.99 -19.51 4.44
CA TYR A 368 15.56 -20.85 4.26
C TYR A 368 14.54 -21.83 3.69
N TYR A 369 13.29 -21.75 4.11
CA TYR A 369 12.19 -22.54 3.55
C TYR A 369 12.01 -22.26 2.06
N THR A 370 11.97 -20.98 1.67
CA THR A 370 11.78 -20.52 0.28
C THR A 370 12.87 -21.05 -0.64
N ILE A 371 14.13 -21.09 -0.19
CA ILE A 371 15.26 -21.62 -0.96
C ILE A 371 15.48 -23.14 -0.80
N GLY A 372 14.53 -23.87 -0.21
CA GLY A 372 14.56 -25.33 -0.06
C GLY A 372 15.53 -25.87 0.99
N LYS A 373 16.10 -25.02 1.86
CA LYS A 373 17.01 -25.43 2.95
C LYS A 373 16.22 -25.79 4.21
N TYR A 374 15.40 -26.83 4.13
CA TYR A 374 14.42 -27.18 5.16
C TYR A 374 15.02 -27.43 6.56
N SER A 375 16.19 -28.07 6.67
CA SER A 375 16.83 -28.28 7.99
C SER A 375 17.22 -26.97 8.68
N LYS A 376 17.68 -25.97 7.91
CA LYS A 376 18.00 -24.64 8.45
C LYS A 376 16.73 -23.85 8.78
N ALA A 377 15.69 -24.00 7.97
CA ALA A 377 14.38 -23.41 8.23
C ALA A 377 13.79 -23.92 9.55
N LEU A 378 13.80 -25.25 9.74
CA LEU A 378 13.32 -25.90 10.96
C LEU A 378 14.07 -25.39 12.19
N SER A 379 15.40 -25.43 12.17
CA SER A 379 16.23 -24.94 13.29
C SER A 379 15.93 -23.47 13.63
N SER A 380 15.70 -22.63 12.62
CA SER A 380 15.38 -21.22 12.83
C SER A 380 13.98 -21.02 13.43
N HIS A 381 12.98 -21.78 12.96
CA HIS A 381 11.62 -21.73 13.51
C HIS A 381 11.53 -22.31 14.93
N GLU A 382 12.24 -23.40 15.21
CA GLU A 382 12.37 -23.96 16.56
C GLU A 382 13.01 -22.96 17.51
N ARG A 383 14.09 -22.29 17.09
CA ARG A 383 14.73 -21.25 17.89
C ARG A 383 13.79 -20.06 18.18
N SER A 384 13.01 -19.63 17.18
CA SER A 384 11.97 -18.62 17.35
C SER A 384 10.92 -19.06 18.39
N LEU A 385 10.46 -20.31 18.30
CA LEU A 385 9.47 -20.88 19.22
C LEU A 385 10.01 -20.98 20.66
N GLU A 386 11.26 -21.39 20.85
CA GLU A 386 11.93 -21.42 22.17
C GLU A 386 11.95 -20.03 22.82
N ILE A 387 12.32 -19.00 22.07
CA ILE A 387 12.36 -17.63 22.58
C ILE A 387 10.94 -17.15 22.94
N LYS A 388 9.95 -17.41 22.08
CA LYS A 388 8.54 -17.08 22.36
C LYS A 388 8.03 -17.78 23.61
N LYS A 389 8.42 -19.02 23.89
CA LYS A 389 8.02 -19.77 25.10
C LYS A 389 8.54 -19.12 26.39
N ILE A 390 9.66 -18.41 26.32
CA ILE A 390 10.22 -17.64 27.44
C ILE A 390 9.50 -16.29 27.57
N ALA A 391 9.18 -15.63 26.45
CA ALA A 391 8.68 -14.27 26.41
C ALA A 391 7.15 -14.13 26.57
N LEU A 392 6.38 -15.17 26.27
CA LEU A 392 4.91 -15.11 26.15
C LEU A 392 4.22 -16.07 27.11
N PRO A 393 2.99 -15.76 27.58
CA PRO A 393 2.22 -16.65 28.41
C PRO A 393 1.86 -17.96 27.67
N PRO A 394 1.58 -19.06 28.39
CA PRO A 394 1.12 -20.31 27.78
C PRO A 394 -0.11 -20.10 26.88
N ASN A 395 -0.18 -20.84 25.77
CA ASN A 395 -1.27 -20.76 24.77
C ASN A 395 -1.45 -19.38 24.11
N HIS A 396 -0.44 -18.50 24.16
CA HIS A 396 -0.48 -17.26 23.41
C HIS A 396 -0.69 -17.51 21.90
N PRO A 397 -1.56 -16.76 21.19
CA PRO A 397 -1.87 -16.98 19.77
C PRO A 397 -0.63 -17.01 18.86
N GLY A 398 0.42 -16.26 19.23
CA GLY A 398 1.70 -16.24 18.52
C GLY A 398 2.44 -17.59 18.44
N PHE A 399 2.05 -18.60 19.23
CA PHE A 399 2.53 -19.98 19.10
C PHE A 399 1.90 -20.72 17.92
N ALA A 400 0.64 -20.43 17.57
CA ALA A 400 -0.03 -21.07 16.44
C ALA A 400 0.75 -20.84 15.13
N GLN A 401 1.17 -19.59 14.88
CA GLN A 401 2.01 -19.26 13.72
C GLN A 401 3.33 -20.04 13.71
N SER A 402 4.01 -20.17 14.87
CA SER A 402 5.26 -20.92 14.97
C SER A 402 5.07 -22.40 14.65
N TYR A 403 4.01 -23.02 15.18
CA TYR A 403 3.68 -24.41 14.89
C TYR A 403 3.25 -24.60 13.43
N ASN A 404 2.53 -23.65 12.83
CA ASN A 404 2.21 -23.70 11.40
C ASN A 404 3.48 -23.69 10.53
N ASN A 405 4.44 -22.80 10.80
CA ASN A 405 5.67 -22.74 10.02
C ASN A 405 6.51 -24.02 10.16
N ILE A 406 6.58 -24.59 11.37
CA ILE A 406 7.24 -25.89 11.61
C ILE A 406 6.51 -27.03 10.88
N GLY A 407 5.18 -27.06 10.95
CA GLY A 407 4.35 -28.03 10.25
C GLY A 407 4.54 -27.97 8.73
N LEU A 408 4.64 -26.77 8.17
CA LEU A 408 4.91 -26.54 6.75
C LEU A 408 6.27 -27.10 6.33
N VAL A 409 7.30 -26.88 7.13
CA VAL A 409 8.64 -27.43 6.86
C VAL A 409 8.60 -28.96 6.90
N TYR A 410 7.99 -29.57 7.93
CA TYR A 410 7.87 -31.03 8.01
C TYR A 410 7.05 -31.64 6.86
N ASN A 411 5.96 -30.98 6.44
CA ASN A 411 5.16 -31.44 5.30
C ASN A 411 6.01 -31.52 4.02
N ASN A 412 6.81 -30.48 3.76
CA ASN A 412 7.70 -30.44 2.60
C ASN A 412 8.88 -31.41 2.69
N MET A 413 9.28 -31.80 3.91
CA MET A 413 10.26 -32.88 4.13
C MET A 413 9.66 -34.29 4.00
N GLY A 414 8.34 -34.43 3.84
CA GLY A 414 7.64 -35.72 3.86
C GLY A 414 7.46 -36.32 5.25
N GLU A 415 7.75 -35.56 6.31
CA GLU A 415 7.64 -35.96 7.72
C GLU A 415 6.21 -35.73 8.22
N TYR A 416 5.24 -36.36 7.55
CA TYR A 416 3.81 -36.03 7.69
C TYR A 416 3.26 -36.16 9.11
N SER A 417 3.71 -37.15 9.89
CA SER A 417 3.28 -37.31 11.30
C SER A 417 3.70 -36.11 12.17
N LYS A 418 4.90 -35.56 11.94
CA LYS A 418 5.38 -34.36 12.65
C LYS A 418 4.67 -33.10 12.16
N ALA A 419 4.35 -33.04 10.87
CA ALA A 419 3.56 -31.96 10.28
C ALA A 419 2.15 -31.91 10.89
N LEU A 420 1.44 -33.05 10.95
CA LEU A 420 0.12 -33.16 11.59
C LEU A 420 0.17 -32.74 13.04
N SER A 421 1.10 -33.28 13.83
CA SER A 421 1.24 -32.91 15.24
C SER A 421 1.45 -31.41 15.45
N SER A 422 2.23 -30.77 14.56
CA SER A 422 2.45 -29.32 14.61
C SER A 422 1.18 -28.54 14.24
N TYR A 423 0.50 -28.89 13.14
CA TYR A 423 -0.73 -28.22 12.71
C TYR A 423 -1.89 -28.43 13.69
N GLU A 424 -2.03 -29.62 14.28
CA GLU A 424 -3.02 -29.90 15.32
C GLU A 424 -2.78 -29.02 16.56
N ARG A 425 -1.51 -28.86 16.97
CA ARG A 425 -1.17 -27.98 18.09
C ARG A 425 -1.49 -26.51 17.80
N SER A 426 -1.23 -26.07 16.56
CA SER A 426 -1.63 -24.73 16.10
C SER A 426 -3.15 -24.54 16.15
N LEU A 427 -3.90 -25.51 15.62
CA LEU A 427 -5.37 -25.51 15.61
C LEU A 427 -5.97 -25.50 17.02
N GLU A 428 -5.41 -26.25 17.97
CA GLU A 428 -5.83 -26.21 19.38
C GLU A 428 -5.72 -24.80 19.98
N ILE A 429 -4.58 -24.14 19.76
CA ILE A 429 -4.34 -22.79 20.26
C ILE A 429 -5.31 -21.79 19.60
N GLN A 430 -5.50 -21.88 18.29
CA GLN A 430 -6.44 -21.03 17.57
C GLN A 430 -7.89 -21.23 18.02
N LYS A 431 -8.33 -22.47 18.30
CA LYS A 431 -9.68 -22.73 18.81
C LYS A 431 -9.96 -22.10 20.18
N ILE A 432 -8.92 -21.91 20.99
CA ILE A 432 -9.03 -21.23 22.28
C ILE A 432 -9.07 -19.71 22.08
N ALA A 433 -8.27 -19.19 21.14
CA ALA A 433 -8.08 -17.77 20.94
C ALA A 433 -9.13 -17.09 20.05
N LEU A 434 -9.79 -17.84 19.16
CA LEU A 434 -10.60 -17.30 18.07
C LEU A 434 -12.05 -17.82 18.09
N PRO A 435 -13.00 -17.04 17.56
CA PRO A 435 -14.38 -17.50 17.43
C PRO A 435 -14.50 -18.70 16.47
N PRO A 436 -15.53 -19.56 16.61
CA PRO A 436 -15.61 -20.84 15.89
C PRO A 436 -15.63 -20.79 14.35
N ASN A 437 -15.96 -19.65 13.74
CA ASN A 437 -15.94 -19.47 12.28
C ASN A 437 -14.87 -18.45 11.84
N HIS A 438 -13.79 -18.25 12.61
CA HIS A 438 -12.71 -17.37 12.19
C HIS A 438 -11.94 -17.95 10.99
N PRO A 439 -11.60 -17.17 9.94
CA PRO A 439 -10.86 -17.64 8.77
C PRO A 439 -9.55 -18.38 9.09
N ASP A 440 -8.80 -17.96 10.11
CA ASP A 440 -7.57 -18.67 10.53
C ASP A 440 -7.79 -20.14 10.94
N LEU A 441 -8.97 -20.48 11.47
CA LEU A 441 -9.31 -21.88 11.76
C LEU A 441 -9.48 -22.67 10.47
N ALA A 442 -10.03 -22.04 9.43
CA ALA A 442 -10.17 -22.62 8.10
C ALA A 442 -8.78 -22.91 7.49
N ALA A 443 -7.86 -21.94 7.56
CA ALA A 443 -6.47 -22.12 7.12
C ALA A 443 -5.76 -23.29 7.82
N SER A 444 -5.99 -23.46 9.13
CA SER A 444 -5.46 -24.62 9.87
C SER A 444 -6.04 -25.95 9.40
N TYR A 445 -7.35 -26.01 9.15
CA TYR A 445 -7.96 -27.21 8.55
C TYR A 445 -7.45 -27.48 7.14
N ASN A 446 -7.24 -26.43 6.35
CA ASN A 446 -6.68 -26.53 5.00
C ASN A 446 -5.28 -27.16 5.02
N ASN A 447 -4.39 -26.70 5.90
CA ASN A 447 -3.05 -27.25 6.08
C ASN A 447 -3.05 -28.73 6.49
N ILE A 448 -3.95 -29.13 7.40
CA ILE A 448 -4.11 -30.55 7.79
C ILE A 448 -4.64 -31.38 6.62
N GLY A 449 -5.62 -30.85 5.87
CA GLY A 449 -6.13 -31.48 4.66
C GLY A 449 -5.05 -31.70 3.61
N GLU A 450 -4.14 -30.74 3.44
CA GLU A 450 -3.00 -30.86 2.54
C GLU A 450 -2.06 -32.00 2.94
N VAL A 451 -1.74 -32.13 4.23
CA VAL A 451 -0.89 -33.23 4.70
C VAL A 451 -1.54 -34.58 4.40
N TYR A 452 -2.84 -34.75 4.68
CA TYR A 452 -3.54 -35.99 4.34
C TYR A 452 -3.59 -36.25 2.83
N ARG A 453 -3.76 -35.21 2.00
CA ARG A 453 -3.70 -35.36 0.55
C ARG A 453 -2.31 -35.84 0.11
N ASN A 454 -1.24 -35.26 0.66
CA ASN A 454 0.14 -35.66 0.35
C ASN A 454 0.46 -37.08 0.82
N MET A 455 -0.22 -37.57 1.86
CA MET A 455 -0.17 -38.98 2.31
C MET A 455 -0.99 -39.93 1.43
N GLY A 456 -1.81 -39.44 0.50
CA GLY A 456 -2.77 -40.24 -0.26
C GLY A 456 -4.06 -40.61 0.51
N GLU A 457 -4.26 -40.05 1.70
CA GLU A 457 -5.41 -40.26 2.58
C GLU A 457 -6.57 -39.33 2.17
N TYR A 458 -7.04 -39.47 0.92
CA TYR A 458 -7.95 -38.52 0.27
C TYR A 458 -9.27 -38.31 1.01
N SER A 459 -9.87 -39.35 1.60
CA SER A 459 -11.12 -39.22 2.37
C SER A 459 -10.95 -38.33 3.62
N LYS A 460 -9.80 -38.41 4.29
CA LYS A 460 -9.47 -37.53 5.41
C LYS A 460 -9.22 -36.11 4.90
N ALA A 461 -8.48 -35.96 3.81
CA ALA A 461 -8.24 -34.65 3.19
C ALA A 461 -9.55 -33.92 2.86
N LEU A 462 -10.51 -34.60 2.21
CA LEU A 462 -11.85 -34.04 1.92
C LEU A 462 -12.57 -33.59 3.21
N THR A 463 -12.57 -34.43 4.25
CA THR A 463 -13.21 -34.07 5.54
C THR A 463 -12.64 -32.76 6.11
N TYR A 464 -11.35 -32.52 5.97
CA TYR A 464 -10.69 -31.31 6.45
C TYR A 464 -10.93 -30.11 5.54
N TYR A 465 -10.86 -30.28 4.22
CA TYR A 465 -11.18 -29.22 3.26
C TYR A 465 -12.67 -28.82 3.29
N GLU A 466 -13.59 -29.73 3.61
CA GLU A 466 -15.00 -29.40 3.81
C GLU A 466 -15.23 -28.56 5.08
N LYS A 467 -14.44 -28.79 6.15
CA LYS A 467 -14.48 -27.94 7.35
C LYS A 467 -13.96 -26.53 7.05
N ASP A 468 -12.86 -26.42 6.32
CA ASP A 468 -12.32 -25.17 5.79
C ASP A 468 -13.40 -24.42 4.97
N LEU A 469 -13.93 -25.06 3.93
CA LEU A 469 -14.97 -24.50 3.07
C LEU A 469 -16.20 -24.02 3.87
N LYS A 470 -16.66 -24.81 4.85
CA LYS A 470 -17.81 -24.46 5.70
C LYS A 470 -17.56 -23.21 6.54
N ILE A 471 -16.34 -22.99 7.01
CA ILE A 471 -15.98 -21.78 7.77
C ILE A 471 -15.93 -20.59 6.81
N ILE A 472 -15.21 -20.72 5.70
CA ILE A 472 -15.07 -19.64 4.71
C ILE A 472 -16.42 -19.17 4.17
N LEU A 473 -17.35 -20.10 3.85
CA LEU A 473 -18.71 -19.77 3.42
C LEU A 473 -19.52 -18.96 4.45
N LYS A 474 -19.22 -19.08 5.73
CA LYS A 474 -19.88 -18.31 6.81
C LYS A 474 -19.17 -17.02 7.13
N ALA A 475 -17.86 -16.98 6.96
CA ALA A 475 -17.01 -15.90 7.42
C ALA A 475 -16.81 -14.81 6.36
N LEU A 476 -16.79 -15.18 5.08
CA LEU A 476 -16.36 -14.31 3.98
C LEU A 476 -17.46 -14.14 2.91
N PRO A 477 -17.40 -13.05 2.11
CA PRO A 477 -18.32 -12.83 1.00
C PRO A 477 -18.29 -13.97 -0.04
N PRO A 478 -19.39 -14.20 -0.79
CA PRO A 478 -19.49 -15.30 -1.76
C PRO A 478 -18.46 -15.29 -2.90
N ASN A 479 -17.84 -14.15 -3.16
CA ASN A 479 -16.82 -13.96 -4.20
C ASN A 479 -15.40 -13.80 -3.63
N HIS A 480 -15.16 -14.16 -2.36
CA HIS A 480 -13.84 -14.03 -1.76
C HIS A 480 -12.84 -15.05 -2.35
N PRO A 481 -11.59 -14.65 -2.66
CA PRO A 481 -10.56 -15.56 -3.23
C PRO A 481 -10.32 -16.83 -2.43
N ASP A 482 -10.36 -16.77 -1.09
CA ASP A 482 -10.19 -17.95 -0.22
C ASP A 482 -11.24 -19.04 -0.50
N LEU A 483 -12.46 -18.66 -0.90
CA LEU A 483 -13.49 -19.63 -1.26
C LEU A 483 -13.10 -20.40 -2.53
N ALA A 484 -12.49 -19.72 -3.50
CA ALA A 484 -11.95 -20.36 -4.69
C ALA A 484 -10.81 -21.32 -4.33
N SER A 485 -9.92 -20.93 -3.42
CA SER A 485 -8.83 -21.79 -2.92
C SER A 485 -9.34 -23.08 -2.27
N SER A 486 -10.40 -23.00 -1.45
CA SER A 486 -11.04 -24.20 -0.86
C SER A 486 -11.59 -25.14 -1.93
N TYR A 487 -12.32 -24.61 -2.92
CA TYR A 487 -12.84 -25.42 -4.04
C TYR A 487 -11.73 -26.03 -4.90
N THR A 488 -10.66 -25.29 -5.17
CA THR A 488 -9.49 -25.81 -5.89
C THR A 488 -8.86 -26.98 -5.15
N ASN A 489 -8.70 -26.89 -3.83
CA ASN A 489 -8.14 -27.97 -3.02
C ASN A 489 -9.01 -29.23 -3.01
N ILE A 490 -10.33 -29.07 -2.90
CA ILE A 490 -11.28 -30.18 -3.03
C ILE A 490 -11.19 -30.80 -4.44
N GLY A 491 -11.13 -29.96 -5.48
CA GLY A 491 -10.97 -30.39 -6.86
C GLY A 491 -9.70 -31.21 -7.08
N LEU A 492 -8.57 -30.78 -6.49
CA LEU A 492 -7.30 -31.52 -6.52
C LEU A 492 -7.42 -32.90 -5.87
N VAL A 493 -8.13 -33.01 -4.74
CA VAL A 493 -8.32 -34.32 -4.10
C VAL A 493 -9.15 -35.25 -4.99
N TYR A 494 -10.25 -34.77 -5.57
CA TYR A 494 -11.04 -35.58 -6.51
C TYR A 494 -10.26 -35.95 -7.76
N ASP A 495 -9.42 -35.05 -8.29
CA ASP A 495 -8.53 -35.36 -9.41
C ASP A 495 -7.51 -36.46 -9.04
N ASN A 496 -6.92 -36.41 -7.84
CA ASN A 496 -6.04 -37.48 -7.35
C ASN A 496 -6.77 -38.83 -7.15
N MET A 497 -8.06 -38.80 -6.84
CA MET A 497 -8.93 -39.97 -6.79
C MET A 497 -9.42 -40.44 -8.17
N SER A 498 -9.06 -39.74 -9.26
CA SER A 498 -9.59 -39.95 -10.62
C SER A 498 -11.12 -39.76 -10.75
N GLU A 499 -11.72 -39.03 -9.82
CA GLU A 499 -13.13 -38.64 -9.79
C GLU A 499 -13.33 -37.36 -10.62
N TYR A 500 -12.99 -37.44 -11.91
CA TYR A 500 -12.82 -36.26 -12.77
C TYR A 500 -14.06 -35.37 -12.88
N SER A 501 -15.27 -35.94 -12.86
CA SER A 501 -16.51 -35.15 -12.89
C SER A 501 -16.67 -34.24 -11.65
N LYS A 502 -16.31 -34.76 -10.46
CA LYS A 502 -16.36 -33.99 -9.21
C LYS A 502 -15.23 -32.96 -9.14
N ALA A 503 -14.05 -33.32 -9.64
CA ALA A 503 -12.92 -32.41 -9.77
C ALA A 503 -13.26 -31.22 -10.68
N LEU A 504 -13.84 -31.50 -11.86
CA LEU A 504 -14.24 -30.47 -12.83
C LEU A 504 -15.25 -29.50 -12.22
N SER A 505 -16.30 -30.02 -11.56
CA SER A 505 -17.31 -29.17 -10.90
C SER A 505 -16.69 -28.24 -9.85
N SER A 506 -15.72 -28.75 -9.07
CA SER A 506 -15.03 -27.96 -8.06
C SER A 506 -14.13 -26.88 -8.69
N TYR A 507 -13.39 -27.21 -9.75
CA TYR A 507 -12.57 -26.23 -10.47
C TYR A 507 -13.40 -25.17 -11.20
N GLU A 508 -14.53 -25.54 -11.80
CA GLU A 508 -15.43 -24.57 -12.45
C GLU A 508 -16.00 -23.57 -11.44
N ARG A 509 -16.38 -24.04 -10.25
CA ARG A 509 -16.84 -23.19 -9.15
C ARG A 509 -15.75 -22.22 -8.68
N SER A 510 -14.52 -22.70 -8.53
CA SER A 510 -13.36 -21.88 -8.21
C SER A 510 -13.09 -20.81 -9.27
N LEU A 511 -13.12 -21.18 -10.55
CA LEU A 511 -12.94 -20.28 -11.67
C LEU A 511 -14.04 -19.21 -11.77
N GLU A 512 -15.30 -19.58 -11.50
CA GLU A 512 -16.44 -18.64 -11.46
C GLU A 512 -16.20 -17.53 -10.42
N ILE A 513 -15.78 -17.91 -9.21
CA ILE A 513 -15.46 -16.95 -8.14
C ILE A 513 -14.30 -16.05 -8.56
N GLN A 514 -13.21 -16.62 -9.06
CA GLN A 514 -12.02 -15.85 -9.45
C GLN A 514 -12.29 -14.88 -10.60
N LYS A 515 -13.16 -15.22 -11.56
CA LYS A 515 -13.54 -14.32 -12.67
C LYS A 515 -14.26 -13.06 -12.18
N ILE A 516 -14.96 -13.15 -11.06
CA ILE A 516 -15.64 -12.02 -10.43
C ILE A 516 -14.67 -11.23 -9.56
N ALA A 517 -13.78 -11.92 -8.83
CA ALA A 517 -12.90 -11.32 -7.85
C ALA A 517 -11.64 -10.66 -8.44
N LEU A 518 -11.15 -11.14 -9.58
CA LEU A 518 -9.83 -10.80 -10.11
C LEU A 518 -9.87 -10.10 -11.47
N PRO A 519 -8.89 -9.24 -11.78
CA PRO A 519 -8.73 -8.67 -13.11
C PRO A 519 -8.52 -9.77 -14.18
N PRO A 520 -8.92 -9.54 -15.45
CA PRO A 520 -8.92 -10.58 -16.49
C PRO A 520 -7.58 -11.27 -16.78
N ASN A 521 -6.44 -10.62 -16.47
CA ASN A 521 -5.11 -11.17 -16.69
C ASN A 521 -4.39 -11.59 -15.39
N HIS A 522 -5.12 -11.77 -14.28
CA HIS A 522 -4.50 -12.17 -13.02
C HIS A 522 -3.88 -13.58 -13.11
N PRO A 523 -2.66 -13.82 -12.61
CA PRO A 523 -2.00 -15.14 -12.64
C PRO A 523 -2.86 -16.29 -12.08
N ASP A 524 -3.64 -16.05 -11.03
CA ASP A 524 -4.51 -17.07 -10.44
C ASP A 524 -5.61 -17.58 -11.39
N LEU A 525 -6.15 -16.71 -12.26
CA LEU A 525 -7.08 -17.14 -13.32
C LEU A 525 -6.39 -18.12 -14.27
N ALA A 526 -5.12 -17.86 -14.60
CA ALA A 526 -4.32 -18.74 -15.44
C ALA A 526 -4.14 -20.11 -14.80
N SER A 527 -3.85 -20.15 -13.49
CA SER A 527 -3.75 -21.38 -12.70
C SER A 527 -5.06 -22.18 -12.70
N SER A 528 -6.20 -21.52 -12.54
CA SER A 528 -7.52 -22.17 -12.57
C SER A 528 -7.86 -22.75 -13.95
N TYR A 529 -7.62 -22.00 -15.03
CA TYR A 529 -7.72 -22.54 -16.39
C TYR A 529 -6.77 -23.72 -16.62
N GLY A 530 -5.57 -23.66 -16.04
CA GLY A 530 -4.55 -24.70 -16.16
C GLY A 530 -4.99 -26.01 -15.50
N ASN A 531 -5.57 -25.93 -14.31
CA ASN A 531 -6.13 -27.09 -13.60
C ASN A 531 -7.23 -27.77 -14.43
N ILE A 532 -8.16 -27.00 -15.01
CA ILE A 532 -9.23 -27.52 -15.87
C ILE A 532 -8.64 -28.12 -17.16
N GLY A 533 -7.66 -27.45 -17.79
CA GLY A 533 -6.99 -27.93 -18.98
C GLY A 533 -6.26 -29.27 -18.76
N MET A 534 -5.51 -29.39 -17.68
CA MET A 534 -4.85 -30.64 -17.28
C MET A 534 -5.86 -31.75 -16.96
N LEU A 535 -7.00 -31.43 -16.34
CA LEU A 535 -8.06 -32.39 -16.07
C LEU A 535 -8.66 -32.94 -17.36
N TYR A 536 -8.96 -32.07 -18.34
CA TYR A 536 -9.42 -32.51 -19.66
C TYR A 536 -8.37 -33.34 -20.42
N GLU A 537 -7.07 -33.04 -20.25
CA GLU A 537 -5.99 -33.86 -20.81
C GLU A 537 -6.03 -35.28 -20.23
N ARG A 538 -6.23 -35.43 -18.91
CA ARG A 538 -6.37 -36.74 -18.24
C ARG A 538 -7.61 -37.50 -18.67
N MET A 539 -8.71 -36.79 -18.97
CA MET A 539 -9.94 -37.38 -19.52
C MET A 539 -9.84 -37.75 -21.01
N GLY A 540 -8.70 -37.45 -21.68
CA GLY A 540 -8.53 -37.69 -23.11
C GLY A 540 -9.26 -36.68 -24.02
N GLN A 541 -9.81 -35.60 -23.47
CA GLN A 541 -10.51 -34.55 -24.24
C GLN A 541 -9.53 -33.47 -24.70
N TYR A 542 -8.58 -33.85 -25.57
CA TYR A 542 -7.43 -33.02 -25.93
C TYR A 542 -7.80 -31.66 -26.55
N SER A 543 -8.87 -31.58 -27.35
CA SER A 543 -9.31 -30.29 -27.94
C SER A 543 -9.75 -29.28 -26.87
N LYS A 544 -10.46 -29.74 -25.82
CA LYS A 544 -10.85 -28.87 -24.70
C LYS A 544 -9.64 -28.52 -23.84
N ALA A 545 -8.78 -29.51 -23.56
CA ALA A 545 -7.55 -29.30 -22.82
C ALA A 545 -6.69 -28.21 -23.47
N LEU A 546 -6.50 -28.28 -24.79
CA LEU A 546 -5.74 -27.31 -25.55
C LEU A 546 -6.31 -25.90 -25.40
N SER A 547 -7.63 -25.73 -25.57
CA SER A 547 -8.29 -24.43 -25.42
C SER A 547 -8.04 -23.78 -24.06
N PHE A 548 -8.11 -24.56 -22.97
CA PHE A 548 -7.88 -24.05 -21.62
C PHE A 548 -6.39 -23.76 -21.36
N LEU A 549 -5.48 -24.63 -21.79
CA LEU A 549 -4.04 -24.42 -21.64
C LEU A 549 -3.53 -23.23 -22.46
N GLU A 550 -4.12 -22.94 -23.62
CA GLU A 550 -3.81 -21.73 -24.39
C GLU A 550 -4.24 -20.45 -23.65
N GLN A 551 -5.41 -20.46 -23.02
CA GLN A 551 -5.84 -19.35 -22.15
C GLN A 551 -4.88 -19.14 -20.97
N THR A 552 -4.45 -20.23 -20.30
CA THR A 552 -3.43 -20.18 -19.24
C THR A 552 -2.14 -19.53 -19.73
N ARG A 553 -1.61 -20.00 -20.87
CA ARG A 553 -0.39 -19.47 -21.48
C ARG A 553 -0.53 -17.98 -21.80
N ASP A 554 -1.64 -17.57 -22.39
CA ASP A 554 -1.85 -16.20 -22.84
C ASP A 554 -1.97 -15.23 -21.66
N ILE A 555 -2.59 -15.64 -20.56
CA ILE A 555 -2.62 -14.86 -19.32
C ILE A 555 -1.23 -14.75 -18.72
N PHE A 556 -0.50 -15.86 -18.53
CA PHE A 556 0.84 -15.82 -17.96
C PHE A 556 1.82 -14.99 -18.79
N LYS A 557 1.75 -15.05 -20.13
CA LYS A 557 2.57 -14.20 -21.01
C LYS A 557 2.30 -12.70 -20.85
N LYS A 558 1.07 -12.33 -20.49
CA LYS A 558 0.69 -10.92 -20.27
C LYS A 558 1.01 -10.44 -18.86
N SER A 559 1.00 -11.34 -17.86
CA SER A 559 1.13 -10.97 -16.45
C SER A 559 2.51 -11.20 -15.85
N LEU A 560 3.36 -12.03 -16.45
CA LEU A 560 4.66 -12.41 -15.91
C LEU A 560 5.78 -12.18 -16.92
N PRO A 561 7.03 -11.95 -16.46
CA PRO A 561 8.19 -11.88 -17.34
C PRO A 561 8.34 -13.14 -18.20
N PRO A 562 8.85 -13.05 -19.43
CA PRO A 562 9.00 -14.20 -20.32
C PRO A 562 9.88 -15.33 -19.74
N THR A 563 10.79 -15.00 -18.83
CA THR A 563 11.69 -15.94 -18.14
C THR A 563 11.02 -16.68 -16.98
N HIS A 564 9.79 -16.30 -16.60
CA HIS A 564 9.10 -16.87 -15.45
C HIS A 564 8.78 -18.36 -15.66
N PRO A 565 9.03 -19.26 -14.69
CA PRO A 565 8.80 -20.70 -14.83
C PRO A 565 7.38 -21.08 -15.30
N HIS A 566 6.35 -20.37 -14.82
CA HIS A 566 4.97 -20.58 -15.26
C HIS A 566 4.72 -20.29 -16.75
N VAL A 567 5.39 -19.29 -17.34
CA VAL A 567 5.29 -18.99 -18.78
C VAL A 567 5.90 -20.14 -19.58
N THR A 568 7.09 -20.60 -19.20
CA THR A 568 7.77 -21.72 -19.84
C THR A 568 6.97 -23.03 -19.70
N LYS A 569 6.44 -23.29 -18.51
CA LYS A 569 5.63 -24.49 -18.24
C LYS A 569 4.34 -24.49 -19.05
N SER A 570 3.58 -23.39 -19.06
CA SER A 570 2.33 -23.30 -19.83
C SER A 570 2.54 -23.46 -21.34
N GLN A 571 3.66 -22.93 -21.88
CA GLN A 571 4.04 -23.19 -23.27
C GLN A 571 4.31 -24.69 -23.50
N THR A 572 5.02 -25.34 -22.59
CA THR A 572 5.33 -26.77 -22.68
C THR A 572 4.06 -27.63 -22.58
N ASP A 573 3.13 -27.26 -21.71
CA ASP A 573 1.84 -27.96 -21.55
C ASP A 573 1.00 -27.89 -22.84
N VAL A 574 0.94 -26.71 -23.49
CA VAL A 574 0.27 -26.55 -24.78
C VAL A 574 0.90 -27.43 -25.86
N GLU A 575 2.22 -27.40 -26.00
CA GLU A 575 2.91 -28.22 -27.01
C GLU A 575 2.79 -29.72 -26.73
N ARG A 576 2.75 -30.12 -25.45
CA ARG A 576 2.50 -31.51 -25.05
C ARG A 576 1.12 -31.99 -25.52
N VAL A 577 0.07 -31.20 -25.30
CA VAL A 577 -1.29 -31.58 -25.71
C VAL A 577 -1.43 -31.58 -27.23
N LYS A 578 -0.83 -30.61 -27.93
CA LYS A 578 -0.81 -30.59 -29.41
C LYS A 578 -0.22 -31.86 -30.03
N LYS A 579 0.78 -32.48 -29.39
CA LYS A 579 1.38 -33.74 -29.85
C LYS A 579 0.50 -34.98 -29.61
N LYS A 580 -0.48 -34.89 -28.71
CA LYS A 580 -1.42 -35.97 -28.39
C LYS A 580 -2.71 -35.91 -29.22
N MET A 581 -2.96 -34.78 -29.88
CA MET A 581 -3.99 -34.60 -30.90
C MET A 581 -3.48 -35.12 -32.23
#